data_AF-A0A453EZM0-F1
#
_entry.id   AF-A0A453EZM0-F1
#
_cell.length_a   1.000
_cell.length_b   1.000
_cell.length_c   1.000
_cell.angle_alpha   90.00
_cell.angle_beta   90.00
_cell.angle_gamma   90.00
#
_symmetry.space_group_name_H-M   'P 1'
#
loop_
_entity.id
_entity.type
_entity.pdbx_description
1 polymer ?
#
loop_
_entity_poly.entity_id
_entity_poly.type
_entity_poly.pdbx_seq_one_letter_code
_entity_poly.pdbx_strand_id
1 'polypeptide(L)'
;WTLTGQIGLLNVDGFYNFFLSFIDMAVTEGFIQEDARHLVISAPTAKELVLKLEEYVPDYEIGLVWEDQGQITHGFAPELEPGIASS
;
A
#
# COMPACT_ATOMS: atom_id res chain seq x y z
N TRP A 1 19.36 9.25 2.69
CA TRP A 1 18.26 8.90 3.60
C TRP A 1 17.40 7.87 2.89
N THR A 2 17.58 6.59 3.18
CA THR A 2 16.69 5.53 2.68
C THR A 2 15.40 5.66 3.49
N LEU A 3 14.40 6.36 2.95
CA LEU A 3 13.09 6.44 3.56
C LEU A 3 12.34 5.12 3.30
N THR A 4 12.60 4.11 4.12
CA THR A 4 11.67 3.01 4.33
C THR A 4 10.49 3.53 5.17
N GLY A 5 9.76 4.50 4.64
CA GLY A 5 8.77 5.27 5.40
C GLY A 5 7.45 4.53 5.56
N GLN A 6 7.01 4.36 6.80
CA GLN A 6 5.67 3.85 7.09
C GLN A 6 4.62 4.88 6.69
N ILE A 7 3.47 4.38 6.24
CA ILE A 7 2.30 5.16 5.86
C ILE A 7 1.40 5.27 7.10
N GLY A 8 1.28 6.48 7.64
CA GLY A 8 0.34 6.77 8.71
C GLY A 8 -1.08 6.99 8.19
N LEU A 9 -2.07 6.28 8.74
CA LEU A 9 -3.48 6.39 8.40
C LEU A 9 -4.32 6.80 9.62
N LEU A 10 -4.83 8.02 9.62
CA LEU A 10 -5.72 8.52 10.67
C LEU A 10 -7.15 7.97 10.45
N ASN A 11 -7.58 7.05 11.31
CA ASN A 11 -8.84 6.33 11.19
C ASN A 11 -9.90 6.83 12.19
N VAL A 12 -10.41 8.04 11.97
CA VAL A 12 -11.44 8.67 12.81
C VAL A 12 -12.76 7.89 12.67
N ASP A 13 -13.35 7.50 13.80
CA ASP A 13 -14.63 6.79 13.88
C ASP A 13 -14.74 5.54 12.99
N GLY A 14 -13.60 4.90 12.69
CA GLY A 14 -13.57 3.70 11.87
C GLY A 14 -13.83 3.92 10.37
N PHE A 15 -13.71 5.16 9.88
CA PHE A 15 -13.91 5.51 8.47
C PHE A 15 -13.15 4.59 7.49
N TYR A 16 -11.92 4.20 7.84
CA TYR A 16 -11.06 3.33 7.03
C TYR A 16 -11.13 1.85 7.41
N ASN A 17 -12.05 1.42 8.27
CA ASN A 17 -12.12 0.01 8.69
C ASN A 17 -12.28 -0.95 7.50
N PHE A 18 -13.17 -0.63 6.56
CA PHE A 18 -13.36 -1.44 5.35
C PHE A 18 -12.09 -1.51 4.50
N PHE A 19 -11.37 -0.40 4.37
CA PHE A 19 -10.11 -0.36 3.62
C PHE A 19 -9.04 -1.21 4.30
N LEU A 20 -8.89 -1.11 5.63
CA LEU A 20 -7.95 -1.92 6.39
C LEU A 20 -8.28 -3.42 6.27
N SER A 21 -9.55 -3.79 6.42
CA SER A 21 -10.00 -5.18 6.22
C SER A 21 -9.79 -5.68 4.79
N PHE A 22 -9.91 -4.81 3.79
CA PHE A 22 -9.59 -5.16 2.40
C PHE A 22 -8.10 -5.46 2.22
N ILE A 23 -7.21 -4.68 2.85
CA ILE A 23 -5.77 -4.98 2.83
C ILE A 23 -5.51 -6.32 3.55
N ASP A 24 -6.10 -6.54 4.73
CA ASP A 24 -5.94 -7.80 5.47
C ASP A 24 -6.38 -9.02 4.63
N MET A 25 -7.45 -8.87 3.85
CA MET A 25 -7.90 -9.88 2.90
C MET A 25 -6.88 -10.10 1.79
N ALA A 26 -6.37 -9.04 1.16
CA ALA A 26 -5.39 -9.14 0.10
C ALA A 26 -4.06 -9.79 0.56
N VAL A 27 -3.70 -9.62 1.84
CA VAL A 27 -2.58 -10.34 2.47
C VAL A 27 -2.91 -11.82 2.61
N THR A 28 -4.10 -12.15 3.11
CA THR A 28 -4.56 -13.54 3.30
C THR A 28 -4.59 -14.32 1.99
N GLU A 29 -5.03 -13.67 0.91
CA GLU A 29 -5.08 -14.24 -0.44
C GLU A 29 -3.69 -14.25 -1.13
N GLY A 30 -2.66 -13.69 -0.49
CA GLY A 30 -1.29 -13.66 -1.01
C GLY A 30 -1.03 -12.63 -2.11
N PHE A 31 -1.96 -11.71 -2.38
CA PHE A 31 -1.76 -10.58 -3.29
C PHE A 31 -0.79 -9.53 -2.71
N ILE A 32 -0.73 -9.42 -1.38
CA ILE A 32 0.17 -8.53 -0.66
C ILE A 32 1.04 -9.37 0.27
N GLN A 33 2.35 -9.12 0.27
CA GLN A 33 3.27 -9.76 1.20
C GLN A 33 2.95 -9.34 2.65
N GLU A 34 3.08 -10.27 3.60
CA GLU A 34 2.83 -9.99 5.02
C GLU A 34 3.66 -8.81 5.54
N ASP A 35 4.94 -8.71 5.14
CA ASP A 35 5.81 -7.58 5.51
C ASP A 35 5.28 -6.22 5.03
N ALA A 36 4.65 -6.19 3.85
CA ALA A 36 4.06 -4.99 3.29
C ALA A 36 2.80 -4.55 4.04
N ARG A 37 2.14 -5.44 4.79
CA ARG A 37 1.00 -5.08 5.64
C ARG A 37 1.38 -4.11 6.75
N HIS A 38 2.59 -4.28 7.28
CA HIS A 38 3.13 -3.47 8.36
C HIS A 38 3.53 -2.06 7.91
N LEU A 39 3.53 -1.77 6.60
CA LEU A 39 3.74 -0.43 6.08
C LEU A 39 2.61 0.53 6.43
N VAL A 40 1.40 0.03 6.67
CA VAL A 40 0.24 0.88 7.03
C VAL A 40 0.00 0.82 8.53
N ILE A 41 0.25 1.95 9.19
CA ILE A 41 -0.01 2.14 10.62
C ILE A 41 -1.27 2.98 10.77
N SER A 42 -2.31 2.43 11.41
CA SER A 42 -3.54 3.17 11.68
C SER A 42 -3.72 3.50 13.16
N ALA A 43 -4.31 4.67 13.42
CA ALA A 43 -4.77 5.06 14.76
C ALA A 43 -6.01 5.97 14.70
N PRO A 44 -6.88 5.96 15.71
CA PRO A 44 -8.09 6.79 15.74
C PRO A 44 -7.81 8.28 16.00
N THR A 45 -6.66 8.61 16.59
CA THR A 45 -6.28 9.99 16.90
C THR A 45 -4.91 10.34 16.32
N ALA A 46 -4.73 11.62 15.97
CA ALA A 46 -3.46 12.09 15.41
C ALA A 46 -2.30 11.91 16.40
N LYS A 47 -2.56 12.11 17.69
CA LYS A 47 -1.56 11.91 18.75
C LYS A 47 -1.07 10.46 18.80
N GLU A 48 -1.98 9.51 18.80
CA GLU A 48 -1.62 8.09 18.79
C GLU A 48 -0.91 7.69 17.49
N LEU A 49 -1.32 8.27 16.36
CA LEU A 49 -0.69 7.98 15.08
C LEU A 49 0.78 8.42 15.07
N VAL A 50 1.05 9.63 15.54
CA VAL A 50 2.43 10.16 15.63
C VAL A 50 3.27 9.32 16.58
N LEU A 51 2.75 8.98 17.76
CA LEU A 51 3.47 8.12 18.71
C LEU A 51 3.83 6.76 18.10
N LYS A 52 2.89 6.11 17.41
CA LYS A 52 3.16 4.83 16.73
C LYS A 52 4.19 4.93 15.61
N LEU A 53 4.24 6.07 14.91
CA LEU A 53 5.23 6.32 13.85
C LEU A 53 6.61 6.59 14.44
N GLU A 54 6.70 7.30 15.56
CA GLU A 54 7.96 7.57 16.27
C GLU A 54 8.56 6.33 16.94
N GLU A 55 7.71 5.45 17.49
CA GLU A 55 8.12 4.19 18.13
C GLU A 55 8.45 3.08 17.13
N TYR A 56 8.13 3.26 15.85
CA TYR A 56 8.30 2.22 14.86
C TYR A 56 9.78 1.93 14.59
N VAL A 57 10.17 0.67 14.80
CA VAL A 57 11.48 0.13 14.42
C VAL A 57 11.24 -0.97 13.38
N PRO A 58 11.69 -0.81 12.13
CA PRO A 58 11.53 -1.85 11.13
C PRO A 58 12.36 -3.08 11.51
N ASP A 59 11.71 -4.24 11.62
CA ASP A 59 12.37 -5.55 11.76
C ASP A 59 12.79 -6.16 10.41
N TYR A 60 12.68 -5.38 9.32
CA TYR A 60 12.94 -5.80 7.95
C TYR A 60 13.63 -4.69 7.14
N GLU A 61 14.36 -5.06 6.09
CA GLU A 61 14.83 -4.10 5.07
C GLU A 61 13.88 -4.14 3.87
N ILE A 62 12.79 -3.37 3.89
CA ILE A 62 11.98 -3.20 2.68
C ILE A 62 12.63 -2.12 1.84
N GLY A 63 13.31 -2.52 0.77
CA GLY A 63 13.88 -1.64 -0.25
C GLY A 63 12.82 -0.96 -1.12
N LEU A 64 11.84 -0.28 -0.53
CA LEU A 64 10.96 0.63 -1.29
C LEU A 64 11.73 1.90 -1.57
N VAL A 65 12.46 1.90 -2.69
CA VAL A 65 13.02 3.12 -3.27
C VAL A 65 11.86 3.83 -3.96
N TRP A 66 11.36 4.88 -3.34
CA TRP A 66 10.53 5.86 -4.02
C TRP A 66 11.43 6.68 -4.96
N GLU A 67 11.66 6.20 -6.18
CA GLU A 67 12.13 7.08 -7.25
C GLU A 67 11.00 8.04 -7.63
N ASP A 68 11.34 9.32 -7.79
CA ASP A 68 10.44 10.34 -8.34
C ASP A 68 9.96 9.85 -9.71
N GLN A 69 8.74 9.31 -9.79
CA GLN A 69 8.17 8.81 -11.03
C GLN A 69 7.74 9.97 -11.93
N GLY A 70 8.72 10.74 -12.42
CA GLY A 70 8.62 11.38 -13.71
C GLY A 70 8.46 10.28 -14.76
N GLN A 71 7.22 10.06 -15.21
CA GLN A 71 6.77 9.11 -16.23
C GLN A 71 6.54 7.66 -15.78
N ILE A 72 5.35 7.41 -15.21
CA ILE A 72 4.64 6.14 -15.43
C ILE A 72 4.09 6.16 -16.86
N THR A 73 4.90 5.82 -17.86
CA THR A 73 4.41 5.48 -19.20
C THR A 73 4.22 3.97 -19.28
N HIS A 74 3.19 3.40 -18.67
CA HIS A 74 2.69 2.09 -19.07
C HIS A 74 1.16 2.08 -18.98
N GLY A 75 0.55 2.02 -20.16
CA GLY A 75 -0.87 2.22 -20.34
C GLY A 75 -1.72 1.11 -19.73
N PHE A 76 -2.76 1.52 -19.02
CA PHE A 76 -3.99 0.74 -18.93
C PHE A 76 -4.77 0.93 -20.24
N ALA A 77 -4.31 0.28 -21.30
CA ALA A 77 -5.18 0.00 -22.45
C ALA A 77 -5.66 -1.45 -22.29
N PRO A 78 -6.97 -1.73 -22.19
CA PRO A 78 -7.44 -3.09 -22.40
C PRO A 78 -7.14 -3.43 -23.86
N GLU A 79 -6.28 -4.41 -24.09
CA GLU A 79 -5.94 -4.89 -25.43
C GLU A 79 -7.19 -5.57 -26.03
N LEU A 80 -7.87 -4.88 -26.94
CA LEU A 80 -8.93 -5.45 -27.76
C LEU A 80 -8.27 -6.24 -28.89
N GLU A 81 -8.13 -7.55 -28.73
CA GLU A 81 -7.67 -8.46 -29.79
C GLU A 81 -8.53 -8.30 -31.07
N PRO A 82 -8.00 -7.80 -32.20
CA PRO A 82 -8.70 -7.75 -33.46
C PRO A 82 -8.28 -8.96 -34.31
N GLY A 83 -9.02 -10.07 -34.23
CA GLY A 83 -8.54 -11.32 -34.80
C GLY A 83 -9.58 -12.39 -35.15
N ILE A 84 -10.77 -12.02 -35.60
CA ILE A 84 -11.60 -12.95 -36.40
C ILE A 84 -12.02 -12.24 -37.69
N ALA A 85 -11.13 -12.28 -38.68
CA ALA A 85 -11.54 -12.32 -40.07
C ALA A 85 -11.36 -13.78 -40.51
N SER A 86 -12.44 -14.57 -40.46
CA SER A 86 -12.47 -15.87 -41.12
C SER A 86 -12.71 -15.61 -42.61
N SER A 87 -11.86 -16.22 -43.44
CA SER A 87 -12.14 -16.47 -44.86
C SER A 87 -13.32 -17.42 -45.03
#